data_AF-A0A0Q5DXU6-F1
#
_entry.id   AF-A0A0Q5DXU6-F1
#
_cell.length_a   1.000
_cell.length_b   1.000
_cell.length_c   1.000
_cell.angle_alpha   90.00
_cell.angle_beta   90.00
_cell.angle_gamma   90.00
#
_symmetry.space_group_name_H-M   'P 1'
#
loop_
_entity.id
_entity.type
_entity.pdbx_description
1 polymer ?
#
loop_
_entity_poly.entity_id
_entity_poly.type
_entity_poly.pdbx_seq_one_letter_code
_entity_poly.pdbx_strand_id
1 'polypeptide(L)'
;MKKDPKMLTLRLDPDLRHWITAQKGLRNKTETYIATELMIQGLRAQTVDELVDSIRAAAGAGMQREILRQTLAMRYIVEAQARGVIRHPETLGTDAQAWASRELEAMFPTGEHHDH
;
A
#
# COMPACT_ATOMS: atom_id res chain seq x y z
N MET A 1 -8.83 -2.04 -37.49
CA MET A 1 -8.54 -1.09 -36.37
C MET A 1 -7.10 -1.28 -35.93
N LYS A 2 -6.22 -0.29 -36.16
CA LYS A 2 -4.88 -0.29 -35.53
C LYS A 2 -5.08 -0.04 -34.04
N LYS A 3 -4.65 -0.96 -33.17
CA LYS A 3 -4.69 -0.78 -31.71
C LYS A 3 -3.86 0.45 -31.36
N ASP A 4 -4.47 1.39 -30.65
CA ASP A 4 -3.77 2.53 -30.05
C ASP A 4 -2.65 1.98 -29.12
N PRO A 5 -1.39 2.40 -29.26
CA PRO A 5 -0.24 1.77 -28.61
C PRO A 5 -0.21 1.87 -27.07
N LYS A 6 -1.20 2.52 -26.44
CA LYS A 6 -1.31 2.68 -24.98
C LYS A 6 -2.54 1.99 -24.38
N MET A 7 -3.19 1.10 -25.11
CA MET A 7 -4.40 0.44 -24.64
C MET A 7 -4.07 -0.91 -23.99
N LEU A 8 -4.03 -0.92 -22.65
CA LEU A 8 -3.94 -2.14 -21.84
C LEU A 8 -5.30 -2.85 -21.86
N THR A 9 -5.31 -4.11 -22.32
CA THR A 9 -6.50 -4.96 -22.26
C THR A 9 -6.37 -5.90 -21.08
N LEU A 10 -7.28 -5.80 -20.11
CA LEU A 10 -7.29 -6.64 -18.92
C LEU A 10 -8.42 -7.65 -18.99
N ARG A 11 -8.13 -8.90 -18.63
CA ARG A 11 -9.16 -9.87 -18.27
C ARG A 11 -9.32 -9.80 -16.76
N LEU A 12 -10.53 -9.44 -16.32
CA LEU A 12 -10.87 -9.32 -14.91
C LEU A 12 -11.79 -10.47 -14.54
N ASP A 13 -11.65 -10.95 -13.30
CA ASP A 13 -12.62 -11.89 -12.75
C ASP A 13 -14.04 -11.30 -12.79
N PRO A 14 -15.08 -12.13 -13.02
CA PRO A 14 -16.45 -11.66 -13.15
C PRO A 14 -16.92 -10.81 -11.96
N ASP A 15 -16.55 -11.21 -10.74
CA ASP A 15 -16.93 -10.51 -9.51
C ASP A 15 -16.29 -9.13 -9.42
N LEU A 16 -15.00 -9.01 -9.75
CA LEU A 16 -14.28 -7.75 -9.79
C LEU A 16 -14.87 -6.81 -10.85
N ARG A 17 -15.20 -7.35 -12.03
CA ARG A 17 -15.84 -6.59 -13.09
C ARG A 17 -17.21 -6.06 -12.64
N HIS A 18 -18.03 -6.91 -12.00
CA HIS A 18 -19.34 -6.53 -11.49
C HIS A 18 -19.22 -5.40 -10.44
N TRP A 19 -18.25 -5.52 -9.54
CA TRP A 19 -17.96 -4.49 -8.56
C TRP A 19 -17.54 -3.16 -9.22
N ILE A 20 -16.64 -3.17 -10.21
CA ILE A 20 -16.23 -1.96 -10.94
C ILE A 20 -17.42 -1.29 -11.64
N THR A 21 -18.31 -2.09 -12.27
CA THR A 21 -19.52 -1.57 -12.91
C THR A 21 -20.45 -0.89 -11.90
N ALA A 22 -20.60 -1.47 -10.70
CA ALA A 22 -21.39 -0.84 -9.62
C ALA A 22 -20.77 0.51 -9.16
N GLN A 23 -19.44 0.59 -9.08
CA GLN A 23 -18.74 1.82 -8.70
C GLN A 23 -18.87 2.94 -9.74
N LYS A 24 -18.97 2.61 -11.02
CA LYS A 24 -19.21 3.59 -12.08
C LYS A 24 -20.48 4.42 -11.82
N GLY A 25 -21.56 3.76 -11.41
CA GLY A 25 -22.83 4.41 -11.10
C GLY A 25 -22.75 5.31 -9.85
N LEU A 26 -22.06 4.83 -8.81
CA LEU A 26 -21.91 5.56 -7.54
C LEU A 26 -20.99 6.78 -7.66
N ARG A 27 -19.93 6.70 -8.46
CA ARG A 27 -18.88 7.73 -8.54
C ARG A 27 -19.01 8.63 -9.77
N ASN A 28 -19.97 8.36 -10.67
CA ASN A 28 -20.13 9.04 -11.95
C ASN A 28 -18.82 9.09 -12.76
N LYS A 29 -18.14 7.94 -12.87
CA LYS A 29 -16.87 7.75 -13.60
C LYS A 29 -16.96 6.57 -14.55
N THR A 30 -16.09 6.51 -15.56
CA THR A 30 -16.03 5.36 -16.47
C THR A 30 -15.39 4.15 -15.79
N GLU A 31 -15.74 2.92 -16.23
CA GLU A 31 -15.12 1.70 -15.72
C GLU A 31 -13.60 1.70 -15.93
N THR A 32 -13.13 2.23 -17.07
CA THR A 32 -11.71 2.41 -17.36
C THR A 32 -11.03 3.31 -16.33
N TYR A 33 -11.68 4.41 -15.92
CA TYR A 33 -11.14 5.31 -14.90
C TYR A 33 -11.02 4.59 -13.56
N ILE A 34 -12.09 3.90 -13.13
CA ILE A 34 -12.10 3.12 -11.87
C ILE A 34 -11.01 2.04 -11.90
N ALA A 35 -10.90 1.27 -12.98
CA ALA A 35 -9.89 0.22 -13.11
C ALA A 35 -8.46 0.79 -13.08
N THR A 36 -8.23 1.94 -13.73
CA THR A 36 -6.93 2.61 -13.72
C THR A 36 -6.56 3.12 -12.34
N GLU A 37 -7.52 3.69 -11.61
CA GLU A 37 -7.31 4.16 -10.23
C GLU A 37 -6.93 3.02 -9.29
N LEU A 38 -7.64 1.88 -9.37
CA LEU A 38 -7.32 0.67 -8.60
C LEU A 38 -5.93 0.13 -8.94
N MET A 39 -5.56 0.09 -10.22
CA MET A 39 -4.21 -0.31 -10.64
C MET A 39 -3.13 0.58 -10.04
N ILE A 40 -3.32 1.91 -10.08
CA ILE A 40 -2.36 2.86 -9.50
C ILE A 40 -2.25 2.65 -7.99
N GLN A 41 -3.36 2.40 -7.30
CA GLN A 41 -3.34 2.09 -5.86
C GLN A 41 -2.60 0.79 -5.56
N GLY A 42 -2.83 -0.27 -6.35
CA GLY A 42 -2.13 -1.55 -6.20
C GLY A 42 -0.62 -1.42 -6.43
N LEU A 43 -0.20 -0.68 -7.47
CA LEU A 43 1.21 -0.41 -7.73
C LEU A 43 1.88 0.34 -6.57
N ARG A 44 1.20 1.35 -6.01
CA ARG A 44 1.70 2.08 -4.84
C ARG A 44 1.87 1.17 -3.63
N ALA A 45 0.90 0.30 -3.35
CA ALA A 45 0.99 -0.65 -2.25
C ALA A 45 2.18 -1.61 -2.43
N GLN A 46 2.33 -2.18 -3.63
CA GLN A 46 3.45 -3.08 -3.95
C GLN A 46 4.81 -2.40 -3.79
N THR A 47 4.98 -1.17 -4.29
CA THR A 47 6.24 -0.42 -4.15
C THR A 47 6.60 -0.16 -2.69
N VAL A 48 5.61 0.07 -1.84
CA VAL A 48 5.86 0.24 -0.40
C VAL A 48 6.28 -1.09 0.24
N ASP A 49 5.65 -2.20 -0.12
CA ASP A 49 6.02 -3.54 0.38
C ASP A 49 7.47 -3.90 -0.01
N GLU A 50 7.85 -3.70 -1.27
CA GLU A 50 9.22 -3.92 -1.75
C GLU A 50 10.25 -3.06 -1.01
N LEU A 51 9.89 -1.80 -0.68
CA LEU A 51 10.74 -0.91 0.09
C LEU A 51 10.89 -1.37 1.54
N VAL A 52 9.80 -1.82 2.18
CA VAL A 52 9.84 -2.43 3.53
C VAL A 52 10.80 -3.62 3.55
N ASP A 53 10.69 -4.52 2.59
CA ASP A 53 11.52 -5.73 2.51
C ASP A 53 13.01 -5.39 2.29
N SER A 54 13.29 -4.44 1.40
CA SER A 54 14.65 -3.96 1.11
C SER A 54 15.31 -3.34 2.36
N ILE A 55 14.60 -2.47 3.07
CA ILE A 55 15.14 -1.83 4.28
C ILE A 55 15.29 -2.85 5.41
N ARG A 56 14.34 -3.79 5.56
CA ARG A 56 14.43 -4.88 6.53
C ARG A 56 15.67 -5.73 6.31
N ALA A 57 15.98 -6.06 5.06
CA ALA A 57 17.19 -6.81 4.70
C ALA A 57 18.49 -6.03 4.98
N ALA A 58 18.45 -4.69 4.94
CA ALA A 58 19.59 -3.81 5.19
C ALA A 58 19.72 -3.34 6.65
N ALA A 59 18.80 -3.72 7.55
CA ALA A 59 18.69 -3.13 8.88
C ALA A 59 19.80 -3.62 9.84
N GLY A 60 20.89 -2.85 9.94
CA GLY A 60 22.04 -3.11 10.83
C GLY A 60 22.08 -2.32 12.15
N ALA A 61 21.41 -1.16 12.28
CA ALA A 61 21.00 -0.46 13.53
C ALA A 61 20.73 1.05 13.27
N GLY A 62 19.91 1.66 14.13
CA GLY A 62 19.69 3.11 14.18
C GLY A 62 18.88 3.68 13.01
N MET A 63 19.57 4.20 12.00
CA MET A 63 18.94 4.98 10.92
C MET A 63 18.03 4.12 10.04
N GLN A 64 18.45 2.90 9.69
CA GLN A 64 17.63 1.99 8.87
C GLN A 64 16.35 1.57 9.58
N ARG A 65 16.36 1.46 10.92
CA ARG A 65 15.16 1.17 11.71
C ARG A 65 14.16 2.33 11.69
N GLU A 66 14.63 3.56 11.78
CA GLU A 66 13.75 4.73 11.68
C GLU A 66 13.18 4.88 10.28
N ILE A 67 13.98 4.66 9.24
CA ILE A 67 13.48 4.64 7.86
C ILE A 67 12.42 3.54 7.70
N LEU A 68 12.68 2.32 8.20
CA LEU A 68 11.71 1.23 8.17
C LEU A 68 10.40 1.59 8.88
N ARG A 69 10.48 2.22 10.05
CA ARG A 69 9.32 2.68 10.81
C ARG A 69 8.48 3.68 10.01
N GLN A 70 9.13 4.65 9.36
CA GLN A 70 8.44 5.62 8.50
C GLN A 70 7.83 4.95 7.27
N THR A 71 8.51 3.97 6.66
CA THR A 71 7.98 3.20 5.53
C THR A 71 6.77 2.35 5.94
N LEU A 72 6.81 1.72 7.11
CA LEU A 72 5.66 0.99 7.67
C LEU A 72 4.48 1.94 7.93
N ALA A 73 4.71 3.13 8.48
CA ALA A 73 3.66 4.11 8.65
C ALA A 73 3.04 4.53 7.30
N MET A 74 3.87 4.69 6.25
CA MET A 74 3.39 4.96 4.89
C MET A 74 2.54 3.79 4.35
N ARG A 75 2.96 2.54 4.58
CA ARG A 75 2.21 1.34 4.19
C ARG A 75 0.80 1.36 4.76
N TYR A 76 0.68 1.62 6.07
CA TYR A 76 -0.61 1.70 6.74
C TYR A 76 -1.54 2.75 6.10
N ILE A 77 -1.01 3.94 5.80
CA ILE A 77 -1.77 5.02 5.18
C ILE A 77 -2.22 4.65 3.77
N VAL A 78 -1.32 4.09 2.96
CA VAL A 78 -1.61 3.67 1.57
C VAL A 78 -2.66 2.56 1.55
N GLU A 79 -2.56 1.57 2.43
CA GLU A 79 -3.55 0.50 2.55
C GLU A 79 -4.92 1.03 3.00
N ALA A 80 -4.95 1.94 3.98
CA ALA A 80 -6.19 2.55 4.44
C ALA A 80 -6.86 3.39 3.33
N GLN A 81 -6.06 4.08 2.51
CA GLN A 81 -6.55 4.81 1.34
C GLN A 81 -7.05 3.87 0.24
N ALA A 82 -6.33 2.78 -0.05
CA ALA A 82 -6.73 1.79 -1.05
C ALA A 82 -8.04 1.08 -0.66
N ARG A 83 -8.27 0.85 0.64
CA ARG A 83 -9.52 0.29 1.17
C ARG A 83 -10.68 1.30 1.19
N GLY A 84 -10.43 2.56 0.85
CA GLY A 84 -11.43 3.64 0.89
C GLY A 84 -11.89 4.03 2.30
N VAL A 85 -11.15 3.62 3.33
CA VAL A 85 -11.46 3.91 4.75
C VAL A 85 -11.23 5.38 5.06
N ILE A 86 -10.34 6.04 4.33
CA ILE A 86 -9.98 7.45 4.52
C ILE A 86 -9.96 8.22 3.20
N ARG A 87 -10.41 9.49 3.26
CA ARG A 87 -10.30 10.46 2.15
C ARG A 87 -9.10 11.39 2.30
N HIS A 88 -8.65 11.61 3.53
CA HIS A 88 -7.60 12.56 3.91
C HIS A 88 -6.48 11.81 4.64
N PRO A 89 -5.38 11.46 3.96
CA PRO A 89 -4.25 10.71 4.55
C PRO A 89 -3.65 11.38 5.78
N GLU A 90 -3.71 12.71 5.86
CA GLU A 90 -3.18 13.51 6.96
C GLU A 90 -3.81 13.19 8.33
N THR A 91 -5.02 12.62 8.37
CA THR A 91 -5.70 12.30 9.64
C THR A 91 -5.17 11.05 10.32
N LEU A 92 -4.38 10.24 9.63
CA LEU A 92 -3.87 8.96 10.16
C LEU A 92 -2.48 9.05 10.78
N GLY A 93 -1.88 10.25 10.86
CA GLY A 93 -0.49 10.41 11.30
C GLY A 93 -0.16 9.65 12.59
N THR A 94 -0.92 9.87 13.66
CA THR A 94 -0.68 9.23 14.96
C THR A 94 -0.92 7.71 14.93
N ASP A 95 -2.00 7.26 14.30
CA ASP A 95 -2.36 5.84 14.20
C ASP A 95 -1.34 5.05 13.37
N ALA A 96 -0.88 5.64 12.27
CA ALA A 96 0.11 5.06 11.38
C ALA A 96 1.45 4.86 12.11
N GLN A 97 1.88 5.83 12.92
CA GLN A 97 3.11 5.72 13.70
C GLN A 97 2.98 4.67 14.81
N ALA A 98 1.83 4.59 15.49
CA ALA A 98 1.57 3.58 16.51
C ALA A 98 1.50 2.16 15.93
N TRP A 99 0.91 1.99 14.75
CA TRP A 99 0.92 0.73 14.01
C TRP A 99 2.35 0.34 13.59
N ALA A 100 3.09 1.28 12.99
CA ALA A 100 4.44 1.03 12.53
C ALA A 100 5.41 0.63 13.66
N SER A 101 5.30 1.24 14.84
CA SER A 101 6.10 0.86 16.00
C SER A 101 5.82 -0.57 16.45
N ARG A 102 4.55 -0.99 16.50
CA ARG A 102 4.18 -2.37 16.86
C ARG A 102 4.69 -3.40 15.86
N GLU A 103 4.58 -3.11 14.57
CA GLU A 103 5.13 -3.97 13.51
C GLU A 103 6.65 -4.06 13.59
N LEU A 104 7.34 -2.93 13.85
CA LEU A 104 8.78 -2.91 14.00
C LEU A 104 9.24 -3.72 15.23
N GLU A 105 8.54 -3.60 16.36
CA GLU A 105 8.77 -4.41 17.56
C GLU A 105 8.54 -5.90 17.30
N ALA A 106 7.50 -6.27 16.54
CA ALA A 106 7.25 -7.66 16.18
C ALA A 106 8.34 -8.24 15.24
N MET A 107 8.92 -7.41 14.36
CA MET A 107 10.00 -7.82 13.46
C MET A 107 11.35 -7.91 14.16
N PHE A 108 11.55 -7.17 15.25
CA PHE A 108 12.77 -7.15 16.05
C PHE A 108 12.44 -7.18 17.55
N PRO A 109 11.88 -8.28 18.07
CA PRO A 109 11.47 -8.36 19.46
C PRO A 109 12.68 -8.14 20.36
N THR A 110 12.62 -7.12 21.22
CA THR A 110 13.64 -6.88 22.24
C THR A 110 13.52 -7.95 23.31
N GLY A 111 14.17 -9.09 23.09
CA GLY A 111 14.21 -10.20 24.04
C GLY A 111 14.92 -11.44 23.51
N GLU A 112 16.23 -11.38 23.30
CA GLU A 112 17.23 -12.34 23.85
C GLU A 112 18.66 -12.00 23.41
N HIS A 113 19.59 -12.41 24.27
CA HIS A 113 20.99 -12.03 24.45
C HIS A 113 21.93 -12.21 23.24
N HIS A 114 22.86 -11.28 23.10
CA HIS A 114 24.26 -11.60 22.78
C HIS A 114 25.13 -10.83 23.80
N ASP A 115 25.35 -11.43 24.97
CA ASP A 115 26.70 -11.78 25.37
C ASP A 115 27.56 -12.23 24.18
N HIS A 116 28.61 -11.47 23.89
CA HIS A 116 29.96 -11.93 23.58
C HIS A 116 30.93 -10.74 23.53
#